data_AF-A0A7W2L5R2-F1
#
_entry.id   AF-A0A7W2L5R2-F1
#
_cell.length_a   1.000
_cell.length_b   1.000
_cell.length_c   1.000
_cell.angle_alpha   90.00
_cell.angle_beta   90.00
_cell.angle_gamma   90.00
#
_symmetry.space_group_name_H-M   'P 1'
#
loop_
_entity.id
_entity.type
_entity.pdbx_description
1 polymer ?
#
loop_
_entity_poly.entity_id
_entity_poly.type
_entity_poly.pdbx_seq_one_letter_code
_entity_poly.pdbx_strand_id
1 'polypeptide(L)'
;MTLPDQNDPLSDLSGSLSAEYDQSRDAQRDRVIAELKQVIERVPEQTEFTNSRRYRLWGPLMLLVSLVILAVTFNTNRVAPVAGAAFLVLIAAAVTWQHRNAGTQVFMRLTRRQLFVDTLDGPVDMAQVEDISVKDEGMVLVQTLEMSSDAVLPNHRVARLQFFGNQAVSLKKPRLQIRIMSAGLATGGRKLDTEEVLALLAAYRDAAHAQQQLELLQAHG
;
A
#
# COMPACT_ATOMS: atom_id res chain seq x y z
N MET A 1 -16.12 55.77 -54.83
CA MET A 1 -14.69 55.60 -54.55
C MET A 1 -14.61 54.90 -53.19
N THR A 2 -14.52 53.57 -53.18
CA THR A 2 -14.47 52.75 -51.96
C THR A 2 -13.00 52.54 -51.59
N LEU A 3 -12.60 52.99 -50.40
CA LEU A 3 -11.27 52.73 -49.85
C LEU A 3 -11.09 51.21 -49.62
N PRO A 4 -9.93 50.63 -49.91
CA PRO A 4 -9.68 49.23 -49.63
C PRO A 4 -9.49 49.02 -48.12
N ASP A 5 -10.12 47.98 -47.59
CA ASP A 5 -9.85 47.42 -46.25
C ASP A 5 -8.34 47.19 -46.12
N GLN A 6 -7.71 47.95 -45.23
CA GLN A 6 -6.32 47.78 -44.87
C GLN A 6 -6.26 46.60 -43.88
N ASN A 7 -6.26 45.37 -44.41
CA ASN A 7 -5.97 44.18 -43.63
C ASN A 7 -4.60 44.37 -42.97
N ASP A 8 -4.60 44.52 -41.65
CA ASP A 8 -3.42 44.81 -40.86
C ASP A 8 -2.60 43.52 -40.71
N PRO A 9 -1.49 43.34 -41.47
CA PRO A 9 -0.80 42.05 -41.59
C PRO A 9 -0.20 41.60 -40.25
N LEU A 10 0.02 42.53 -39.32
CA LEU A 10 0.48 42.27 -37.97
C LEU A 10 -0.62 41.61 -37.11
N SER A 11 -1.89 41.93 -37.36
CA SER A 11 -3.02 41.27 -36.68
C SER A 11 -3.16 39.82 -37.16
N ASP A 12 -3.01 39.57 -38.46
CA ASP A 12 -3.02 38.21 -39.02
C ASP A 12 -1.84 37.37 -38.54
N LEU A 13 -0.64 37.95 -38.44
CA LEU A 13 0.55 37.30 -37.86
C LEU A 13 0.41 37.03 -36.35
N SER A 14 -0.15 37.97 -35.59
CA SER A 14 -0.40 37.75 -34.15
C SER A 14 -1.48 36.69 -33.91
N GLY A 15 -2.51 36.66 -34.77
CA GLY A 15 -3.56 35.63 -34.76
C GLY A 15 -3.03 34.26 -35.15
N SER A 16 -2.17 34.18 -36.18
CA SER A 16 -1.56 32.91 -36.59
C SER A 16 -0.58 32.38 -35.55
N LEU A 17 0.24 33.24 -34.94
CA LEU A 17 1.17 32.86 -33.88
C LEU A 17 0.43 32.45 -32.60
N SER A 18 -0.66 33.13 -32.26
CA SER A 18 -1.50 32.73 -31.11
C SER A 18 -2.17 31.39 -31.37
N ALA A 19 -2.72 31.18 -32.58
CA ALA A 19 -3.34 29.91 -32.96
C ALA A 19 -2.33 28.75 -33.00
N GLU A 20 -1.12 28.98 -33.50
CA GLU A 20 -0.03 27.97 -33.52
C GLU A 20 0.49 27.67 -32.10
N TYR A 21 0.54 28.69 -31.24
CA TYR A 21 0.88 28.54 -29.82
C TYR A 21 -0.18 27.76 -29.05
N ASP A 22 -1.46 28.08 -29.26
CA ASP A 22 -2.59 27.38 -28.64
C ASP A 22 -2.67 25.92 -29.13
N GLN A 23 -2.48 25.68 -30.43
CA GLN A 23 -2.44 24.35 -31.01
C GLN A 23 -1.26 23.51 -30.50
N SER A 24 -0.09 24.13 -30.30
CA SER A 24 1.08 23.49 -29.70
C SER A 24 0.83 23.12 -28.23
N ARG A 25 0.19 24.03 -27.48
CA ARG A 25 -0.19 23.79 -26.07
C ARG A 25 -1.22 22.68 -25.94
N ASP A 26 -2.23 22.66 -26.81
CA ASP A 26 -3.26 21.61 -26.81
C ASP A 26 -2.65 20.25 -27.17
N ALA A 27 -1.80 20.19 -28.20
CA ALA A 27 -1.10 18.96 -28.56
C ALA A 27 -0.14 18.48 -27.45
N GLN A 28 0.50 19.39 -26.73
CA GLN A 28 1.35 19.05 -25.58
C GLN A 28 0.51 18.56 -24.39
N ARG A 29 -0.63 19.20 -24.12
CA ARG A 29 -1.60 18.79 -23.07
C ARG A 29 -2.15 17.39 -23.37
N ASP A 30 -2.53 17.13 -24.61
CA ASP A 30 -3.05 15.82 -25.03
C ASP A 30 -2.01 14.70 -24.90
N ARG A 31 -0.74 14.98 -25.22
CA ARG A 31 0.36 14.02 -25.00
C ARG A 31 0.56 13.68 -23.52
N VAL A 32 0.55 14.69 -22.66
CA VAL A 32 0.66 14.50 -21.20
C VAL A 32 -0.53 13.70 -20.68
N ILE A 33 -1.75 14.02 -21.12
CA ILE A 33 -2.95 13.26 -20.74
C ILE A 33 -2.86 11.80 -21.20
N ALA A 34 -2.37 11.55 -22.41
CA ALA A 34 -2.19 10.19 -22.93
C ALA A 34 -1.15 9.40 -22.13
N GLU A 35 -0.03 10.02 -21.78
CA GLU A 35 1.04 9.40 -20.97
C GLU A 35 0.54 9.07 -19.55
N LEU A 36 -0.17 10.00 -18.90
CA LEU A 36 -0.76 9.78 -17.58
C LEU A 36 -1.80 8.65 -17.60
N LYS A 37 -2.65 8.59 -18.63
CA LYS A 37 -3.60 7.48 -18.81
C LYS A 37 -2.88 6.15 -18.99
N GLN A 38 -1.79 6.12 -19.74
CA GLN A 38 -1.00 4.91 -19.96
C GLN A 38 -0.37 4.40 -18.66
N VAL A 39 0.11 5.29 -17.79
CA VAL A 39 0.61 4.93 -16.44
C VAL A 39 -0.50 4.31 -15.59
N ILE A 40 -1.70 4.91 -15.61
CA ILE A 40 -2.87 4.43 -14.86
C ILE A 40 -3.34 3.05 -15.36
N GLU A 41 -3.39 2.85 -16.68
CA GLU A 41 -3.83 1.59 -17.28
C GLU A 41 -2.87 0.42 -17.02
N ARG A 42 -1.59 0.71 -16.77
CA ARG A 42 -0.58 -0.29 -16.47
C ARG A 42 -0.81 -1.00 -15.13
N VAL A 43 -1.60 -0.40 -14.25
CA VAL A 43 -1.88 -0.89 -12.91
C VAL A 43 -3.32 -1.42 -12.83
N PRO A 44 -3.54 -2.61 -12.26
CA PRO A 44 -4.89 -3.14 -12.05
C PRO A 44 -5.75 -2.14 -11.28
N GLU A 45 -7.04 -2.04 -11.61
CA GLU A 45 -7.97 -1.15 -10.93
C GLU A 45 -7.99 -1.39 -9.41
N GLN A 46 -7.93 -2.67 -9.03
CA GLN A 46 -7.87 -3.12 -7.66
C GLN A 46 -6.93 -4.33 -7.53
N THR A 47 -6.03 -4.27 -6.55
CA THR A 47 -5.23 -5.42 -6.11
C THR A 47 -5.59 -5.75 -4.67
N GLU A 48 -5.97 -7.00 -4.44
CA GLU A 48 -6.26 -7.52 -3.11
C GLU A 48 -5.09 -8.32 -2.55
N PHE A 49 -4.75 -8.06 -1.30
CA PHE A 49 -3.68 -8.75 -0.59
C PHE A 49 -4.22 -9.62 0.53
N THR A 50 -3.73 -10.84 0.54
CA THR A 50 -3.97 -11.83 1.59
C THR A 50 -2.67 -12.11 2.33
N ASN A 51 -2.77 -12.70 3.51
CA ASN A 51 -1.59 -13.17 4.22
C ASN A 51 -0.90 -14.30 3.48
N SER A 52 0.43 -14.33 3.51
CA SER A 52 1.18 -15.49 3.02
C SER A 52 0.79 -16.76 3.78
N ARG A 53 0.85 -17.91 3.10
CA ARG A 53 0.54 -19.22 3.71
C ARG A 53 1.64 -19.73 4.65
N ARG A 54 2.71 -18.98 4.89
CA ARG A 54 3.89 -19.39 5.67
C ARG A 54 3.53 -19.90 7.05
N TYR A 55 2.64 -19.19 7.74
CA TYR A 55 2.21 -19.53 9.10
C TYR A 55 1.25 -20.71 9.19
N ARG A 56 0.68 -21.16 8.07
CA ARG A 56 -0.14 -22.38 8.04
C ARG A 56 0.69 -23.62 8.38
N LEU A 57 1.99 -23.62 8.04
CA LEU A 57 2.92 -24.70 8.38
C LEU A 57 3.72 -24.38 9.65
N TRP A 58 4.21 -23.14 9.80
CA TRP A 58 5.05 -22.74 10.94
C TRP A 58 4.30 -22.72 12.27
N GLY A 59 3.01 -22.36 12.29
CA GLY A 59 2.20 -22.37 13.51
C GLY A 59 2.14 -23.76 14.16
N PRO A 60 1.61 -24.78 13.45
CA PRO A 60 1.56 -26.16 13.95
C PRO A 60 2.94 -26.71 14.34
N LEU A 61 3.98 -26.39 13.58
CA LEU A 61 5.36 -26.80 13.90
C LEU A 61 5.84 -26.22 15.23
N MET A 62 5.65 -24.91 15.45
CA MET A 62 5.99 -24.24 16.72
C MET A 62 5.20 -24.80 17.91
N LEU A 63 3.93 -25.15 17.68
CA LEU A 63 3.09 -25.79 18.69
C LEU A 63 3.63 -27.17 19.06
N LEU A 64 4.00 -28.00 18.07
CA LEU A 64 4.61 -29.31 18.31
C LEU A 64 5.91 -29.20 19.09
N VAL A 65 6.81 -28.28 18.70
CA VAL A 65 8.08 -28.06 19.41
C VAL A 65 7.84 -27.64 20.86
N SER A 66 6.89 -26.73 21.09
CA SER A 66 6.55 -26.26 22.44
C SER A 66 5.94 -27.37 23.31
N LEU A 67 5.15 -28.28 22.73
CA LEU A 67 4.63 -29.46 23.43
C LEU A 67 5.73 -30.44 23.82
N VAL A 68 6.73 -30.66 22.96
CA VAL A 68 7.90 -31.50 23.27
C VAL A 68 8.70 -30.89 24.42
N ILE A 69 8.97 -29.58 24.39
CA ILE A 69 9.65 -28.87 25.48
C ILE A 69 8.87 -29.02 26.79
N LEU A 70 7.54 -28.83 26.74
CA LEU A 70 6.69 -29.01 27.91
C LEU A 70 6.82 -30.43 28.48
N ALA A 71 6.73 -31.46 27.65
CA ALA A 71 6.89 -32.86 28.08
C ALA A 71 8.26 -33.13 28.73
N VAL A 72 9.35 -32.59 28.17
CA VAL A 72 10.69 -32.73 28.74
C VAL A 72 10.80 -32.00 30.09
N THR A 73 10.28 -30.78 30.18
CA THR A 73 10.35 -29.98 31.42
C THR A 73 9.51 -30.56 32.55
N PHE A 74 8.41 -31.26 32.24
CA PHE A 74 7.62 -32.00 33.24
C PHE A 74 8.45 -33.05 33.98
N ASN A 75 9.42 -33.68 33.31
CA ASN A 75 10.31 -34.68 33.94
C ASN A 75 11.35 -34.08 34.89
N THR A 76 11.44 -32.75 35.00
CA THR A 76 12.49 -32.07 35.79
C THR A 76 12.06 -31.76 37.23
N ASN A 77 10.79 -32.02 37.62
CA ASN A 77 10.20 -31.70 38.93
C ASN A 77 10.36 -30.22 39.40
N ARG A 78 10.63 -29.29 38.47
CA ARG A 78 10.76 -27.86 38.75
C ARG A 78 9.56 -27.12 38.17
N VAL A 79 8.86 -26.33 38.99
CA VAL A 79 7.64 -25.60 38.59
C VAL A 79 7.93 -24.49 37.58
N ALA A 80 9.04 -23.76 37.74
CA ALA A 80 9.39 -22.64 36.87
C ALA A 80 9.54 -22.99 35.36
N PRO A 81 10.33 -24.01 34.96
CA PRO A 81 10.45 -24.37 33.55
C PRO A 81 9.15 -24.93 32.97
N VAL A 82 8.35 -25.63 33.79
CA VAL A 82 7.02 -26.13 33.38
C VAL A 82 6.07 -24.97 33.09
N ALA A 83 6.02 -23.95 33.97
CA ALA A 83 5.20 -22.76 33.76
C ALA A 83 5.63 -21.99 32.50
N GLY A 84 6.94 -21.82 32.27
CA GLY A 84 7.47 -21.19 31.06
C GLY A 84 7.13 -21.94 29.78
N ALA A 85 7.29 -23.27 29.78
CA ALA A 85 6.92 -24.10 28.64
C ALA A 85 5.40 -24.10 28.38
N ALA A 86 4.58 -24.11 29.43
CA ALA A 86 3.12 -24.01 29.30
C ALA A 86 2.71 -22.66 28.67
N PHE A 87 3.36 -21.56 29.06
CA PHE A 87 3.13 -20.25 28.46
C PHE A 87 3.51 -20.23 26.96
N LEU A 88 4.63 -20.85 26.58
CA LEU A 88 5.02 -20.99 25.17
C LEU A 88 3.98 -21.79 24.36
N VAL A 89 3.44 -22.88 24.92
CA VAL A 89 2.36 -23.65 24.29
C VAL A 89 1.12 -22.78 24.06
N LEU A 90 0.73 -21.96 25.03
CA LEU A 90 -0.42 -21.05 24.89
C LEU A 90 -0.20 -20.04 23.76
N ILE A 91 0.98 -19.43 23.68
CA ILE A 91 1.32 -18.49 22.58
C ILE A 91 1.31 -19.22 21.24
N ALA A 92 1.97 -20.38 21.14
CA ALA A 92 2.03 -21.15 19.90
C ALA A 92 0.64 -21.61 19.44
N ALA A 93 -0.23 -21.99 20.37
CA ALA A 93 -1.63 -22.34 20.09
C ALA A 93 -2.42 -21.13 19.58
N ALA A 94 -2.26 -19.96 20.22
CA ALA A 94 -2.90 -18.72 19.80
C ALA A 94 -2.45 -18.30 18.39
N VAL A 95 -1.15 -18.35 18.09
CA VAL A 95 -0.58 -18.05 16.76
C VAL A 95 -1.12 -19.05 15.72
N THR A 96 -1.11 -20.34 16.03
CA THR A 96 -1.65 -21.39 15.13
C THR A 96 -3.11 -21.16 14.82
N TRP A 97 -3.91 -20.84 15.84
CA TRP A 97 -5.34 -20.54 15.68
C TRP A 97 -5.57 -19.28 14.86
N GLN A 98 -4.83 -18.20 15.15
CA GLN A 98 -4.95 -16.92 14.44
C GLN A 98 -4.64 -17.06 12.95
N HIS A 99 -3.61 -17.83 12.61
CA HIS A 99 -3.17 -18.02 11.22
C HIS A 99 -3.76 -19.24 10.52
N ARG A 100 -4.74 -19.94 11.12
CA ARG A 100 -5.38 -21.13 10.51
C ARG A 100 -6.00 -20.84 9.13
N ASN A 101 -6.48 -19.62 8.95
CA ASN A 101 -7.08 -19.11 7.71
C ASN A 101 -6.12 -18.17 6.95
N ALA A 102 -4.81 -18.26 7.18
CA ALA A 102 -3.83 -17.47 6.45
C ALA A 102 -3.92 -17.76 4.94
N GLY A 103 -4.01 -16.70 4.14
CA GLY A 103 -4.16 -16.77 2.68
C GLY A 103 -5.58 -16.91 2.17
N THR A 104 -6.60 -16.80 3.03
CA THR A 104 -8.01 -16.79 2.59
C THR A 104 -8.70 -15.44 2.82
N GLN A 105 -8.23 -14.65 3.78
CA GLN A 105 -8.82 -13.35 4.11
C GLN A 105 -7.99 -12.24 3.49
N VAL A 106 -8.66 -11.44 2.66
CA VAL A 106 -8.14 -10.16 2.17
C VAL A 106 -8.16 -9.19 3.34
N PHE A 107 -7.02 -8.58 3.63
CA PHE A 107 -6.89 -7.63 4.75
C PHE A 107 -6.46 -6.23 4.29
N MET A 108 -5.95 -6.16 3.06
CA MET A 108 -5.41 -4.96 2.46
C MET A 108 -5.85 -4.95 1.00
N ARG A 109 -6.40 -3.82 0.57
CA ARG A 109 -6.84 -3.61 -0.81
C ARG A 109 -6.25 -2.31 -1.31
N LEU A 110 -5.65 -2.36 -2.48
CA LEU A 110 -5.03 -1.23 -3.11
C LEU A 110 -5.80 -0.91 -4.38
N THR A 111 -6.33 0.30 -4.43
CA THR A 111 -6.98 0.88 -5.61
C THR A 111 -6.04 1.91 -6.22
N ARG A 112 -6.34 2.37 -7.43
CA ARG A 112 -5.53 3.38 -8.14
C ARG A 112 -5.29 4.68 -7.37
N ARG A 113 -6.15 5.01 -6.39
CA ARG A 113 -6.00 6.21 -5.53
C ARG A 113 -5.80 5.88 -4.05
N GLN A 114 -6.43 4.83 -3.56
CA GLN A 114 -6.57 4.62 -2.11
C GLN A 114 -6.11 3.24 -1.70
N LEU A 115 -5.45 3.19 -0.55
CA LEU A 115 -5.07 1.98 0.14
C LEU A 115 -6.00 1.77 1.35
N PHE A 116 -6.66 0.62 1.38
CA PHE A 116 -7.53 0.19 2.47
C PHE A 116 -6.82 -0.89 3.26
N VAL A 117 -6.81 -0.75 4.58
CA VAL A 117 -6.35 -1.79 5.50
C VAL A 117 -7.41 -1.99 6.57
N ASP A 118 -7.74 -3.24 6.87
CA ASP A 118 -8.84 -3.58 7.77
C ASP A 118 -8.70 -2.99 9.18
N THR A 119 -7.47 -2.71 9.63
CA THR A 119 -7.17 -2.12 10.94
C THR A 119 -7.07 -0.59 10.93
N LEU A 120 -7.38 0.07 9.82
CA LEU A 120 -7.55 1.52 9.75
C LEU A 120 -9.04 1.88 9.73
N ASP A 121 -9.39 3.01 10.33
CA ASP A 121 -10.74 3.55 10.33
C ASP A 121 -11.16 4.18 8.99
N GLY A 122 -10.20 4.53 8.14
CA GLY A 122 -10.42 5.10 6.82
C GLY A 122 -9.35 4.70 5.78
N PRO A 123 -9.58 5.03 4.50
CA PRO A 123 -8.60 4.82 3.44
C PRO A 123 -7.39 5.75 3.60
N VAL A 124 -6.26 5.30 3.06
CA VAL A 124 -5.03 6.08 2.90
C VAL A 124 -4.96 6.58 1.47
N ASP A 125 -4.76 7.87 1.26
CA ASP A 125 -4.54 8.41 -0.08
C ASP A 125 -3.11 8.12 -0.56
N MET A 126 -2.99 7.39 -1.66
CA MET A 126 -1.69 7.02 -2.24
C MET A 126 -0.98 8.20 -2.89
N ALA A 127 -1.69 9.28 -3.25
CA ALA A 127 -1.07 10.50 -3.75
C ALA A 127 -0.38 11.30 -2.63
N GLN A 128 -0.77 11.09 -1.37
CA GLN A 128 -0.11 11.70 -0.21
C GLN A 128 1.11 10.89 0.26
N VAL A 129 1.44 9.78 -0.39
CA VAL A 129 2.62 8.97 -0.07
C VAL A 129 3.83 9.54 -0.82
N GLU A 130 4.86 9.95 -0.09
CA GLU A 130 6.12 10.47 -0.65
C GLU A 130 7.11 9.34 -0.89
N ASP A 131 7.35 8.52 0.14
CA ASP A 131 8.31 7.41 0.08
C ASP A 131 7.73 6.10 0.63
N ILE A 132 8.29 4.99 0.16
CA ILE A 132 7.84 3.64 0.49
C ILE A 132 9.05 2.78 0.83
N SER A 133 9.05 2.22 2.04
CA SER A 133 10.06 1.26 2.48
C SER A 133 9.40 -0.07 2.82
N VAL A 134 9.97 -1.16 2.32
CA VAL A 134 9.52 -2.52 2.66
C VAL A 134 10.69 -3.28 3.27
N LYS A 135 10.48 -3.84 4.45
CA LYS A 135 11.48 -4.61 5.21
C LYS A 135 10.90 -5.95 5.62
N ASP A 136 11.66 -7.02 5.40
CA ASP A 136 11.35 -8.34 5.94
C ASP A 136 12.14 -8.54 7.23
N GLU A 137 11.46 -8.57 8.38
CA GLU A 137 12.04 -8.83 9.70
C GLU A 137 12.01 -10.34 10.04
N GLY A 138 11.92 -11.20 9.01
CA GLY A 138 11.95 -12.64 9.11
C GLY A 138 10.58 -13.24 9.46
N MET A 139 9.95 -12.74 10.52
CA MET A 139 8.60 -13.15 10.93
C MET A 139 7.51 -12.21 10.41
N VAL A 140 7.83 -10.92 10.26
CA VAL A 140 6.87 -9.90 9.84
C VAL A 140 7.45 -9.13 8.66
N LEU A 141 6.62 -8.93 7.64
CA LEU A 141 6.87 -7.98 6.57
C LEU A 141 6.32 -6.62 7.01
N VAL A 142 7.19 -5.63 7.10
CA VAL A 142 6.88 -4.26 7.49
C VAL A 142 6.93 -3.38 6.24
N GLN A 143 5.80 -2.78 5.89
CA GLN A 143 5.72 -1.72 4.89
C GLN A 143 5.57 -0.39 5.62
N THR A 144 6.42 0.58 5.30
CA THR A 144 6.35 1.95 5.83
C THR A 144 6.08 2.89 4.67
N LEU A 145 4.95 3.58 4.75
CA LEU A 145 4.57 4.65 3.83
C LEU A 145 4.88 5.96 4.54
N GLU A 146 5.87 6.70 4.04
CA GLU A 146 6.11 8.07 4.48
C GLU A 146 5.11 8.97 3.77
N MET A 147 4.35 9.72 4.56
CA MET A 147 3.27 10.57 4.08
C MET A 147 3.74 12.02 4.02
N SER A 148 3.12 12.79 3.12
CA SER A 148 3.30 14.22 3.03
C SER A 148 2.91 14.94 4.32
N SER A 149 3.49 16.11 4.54
CA SER A 149 3.28 16.87 5.79
C SER A 149 1.84 17.37 5.99
N ASP A 150 1.05 17.45 4.92
CA ASP A 150 -0.36 17.83 4.88
C ASP A 150 -1.31 16.61 4.92
N ALA A 151 -0.78 15.39 4.99
CA ALA A 151 -1.57 14.18 4.90
C ALA A 151 -2.50 13.98 6.11
N VAL A 152 -3.76 13.60 5.84
CA VAL A 152 -4.73 13.25 6.89
C VAL A 152 -4.62 11.76 7.17
N LEU A 153 -3.95 11.43 8.28
CA LEU A 153 -3.75 10.04 8.69
C LEU A 153 -5.03 9.44 9.29
N PRO A 154 -5.51 8.27 8.80
CA PRO A 154 -6.57 7.52 9.47
C PRO A 154 -6.08 7.02 10.84
N ASN A 155 -6.97 6.79 11.79
CA ASN A 155 -6.62 6.21 13.08
C ASN A 155 -6.62 4.68 13.02
N HIS A 156 -5.87 4.09 13.95
CA HIS A 156 -5.91 2.67 14.17
C HIS A 156 -7.26 2.27 14.78
N ARG A 157 -7.90 1.24 14.20
CA ARG A 157 -9.06 0.57 14.80
C ARG A 157 -8.70 -0.87 15.16
N VAL A 158 -9.04 -1.27 16.38
CA VAL A 158 -8.89 -2.65 16.82
C VAL A 158 -10.07 -3.45 16.30
N ALA A 159 -9.95 -4.01 15.10
CA ALA A 159 -11.01 -4.84 14.52
C ALA A 159 -11.11 -6.22 15.21
N ARG A 160 -9.97 -6.81 15.62
CA ARG A 160 -9.89 -8.09 16.35
C ARG A 160 -8.63 -8.12 17.22
N LEU A 161 -8.68 -8.81 18.36
CA LEU A 161 -7.50 -9.10 19.17
C LEU A 161 -6.54 -9.97 18.33
N GLN A 162 -5.45 -9.37 17.85
CA GLN A 162 -4.47 -10.02 16.99
C GLN A 162 -3.11 -9.92 17.66
N PHE A 163 -2.58 -11.05 18.16
CA PHE A 163 -1.31 -11.11 18.88
C PHE A 163 -0.11 -11.07 17.92
N PHE A 164 -0.29 -11.56 16.70
CA PHE A 164 0.63 -11.45 15.57
C PHE A 164 -0.19 -11.26 14.31
N GLY A 165 -0.59 -10.04 13.97
CA GLY A 165 -1.57 -9.83 12.91
C GLY A 165 -1.31 -8.61 12.06
N ASN A 166 -2.11 -8.54 11.01
CA ASN A 166 -2.01 -7.48 10.03
C ASN A 166 -2.44 -6.19 10.70
N GLN A 167 -1.47 -5.36 11.05
CA GLN A 167 -1.70 -4.13 11.77
C GLN A 167 -1.12 -2.99 10.96
N ALA A 168 -1.99 -2.10 10.53
CA ALA A 168 -1.64 -0.77 10.13
C ALA A 168 -1.72 0.16 11.34
N VAL A 169 -0.64 0.91 11.56
CA VAL A 169 -0.53 1.92 12.60
C VAL A 169 -0.12 3.23 11.97
N SER A 170 -0.84 4.29 12.30
CA SER A 170 -0.52 5.65 11.91
C SER A 170 0.37 6.28 12.96
N LEU A 171 1.56 6.72 12.56
CA LEU A 171 2.56 7.32 13.42
C LEU A 171 2.72 8.78 13.03
N LYS A 172 2.58 9.68 14.01
CA LYS A 172 2.63 11.14 13.79
C LYS A 172 4.00 11.77 14.04
N LYS A 173 4.95 11.02 14.63
CA LYS A 173 6.29 11.49 14.99
C LYS A 173 7.33 10.41 14.65
N PRO A 174 8.54 10.77 14.19
CA PRO A 174 9.04 12.14 13.89
C PRO A 174 8.50 12.73 12.58
N ARG A 175 7.97 11.88 11.69
CA ARG A 175 7.27 12.25 10.45
C ARG A 175 5.94 11.52 10.37
N LEU A 176 5.02 12.02 9.54
CA LEU A 176 3.75 11.35 9.27
C LEU A 176 4.04 10.08 8.48
N GLN A 177 3.74 8.91 9.04
CA GLN A 177 3.98 7.63 8.37
C GLN A 177 2.89 6.62 8.73
N ILE A 178 2.60 5.73 7.80
CA ILE A 178 1.72 4.58 8.02
C ILE A 178 2.56 3.32 7.93
N ARG A 179 2.59 2.57 9.03
CA ARG A 179 3.32 1.31 9.09
C ARG A 179 2.34 0.15 9.05
N ILE A 180 2.47 -0.70 8.04
CA ILE A 180 1.66 -1.90 7.83
C ILE A 180 2.55 -3.11 8.11
N MET A 181 2.23 -3.81 9.19
CA MET A 181 2.87 -5.06 9.59
C MET A 181 2.01 -6.21 9.10
N SER A 182 2.60 -7.21 8.47
CA SER A 182 1.87 -8.39 7.98
C SER A 182 2.72 -9.66 8.05
N ALA A 183 2.08 -10.82 7.98
CA ALA A 183 2.75 -12.13 7.91
C ALA A 183 3.36 -12.43 6.52
N GLY A 184 3.62 -11.39 5.72
CA GLY A 184 3.93 -11.46 4.30
C GLY A 184 2.69 -11.28 3.43
N LEU A 185 2.87 -10.71 2.25
CA LEU A 185 1.81 -10.41 1.29
C LEU A 185 1.70 -11.51 0.24
N ALA A 186 0.47 -11.80 -0.16
CA ALA A 186 0.18 -12.67 -1.28
C ALA A 186 -0.97 -12.12 -2.12
N THR A 187 -0.80 -12.14 -3.45
CA THR A 187 -1.80 -11.75 -4.45
C THR A 187 -2.16 -12.97 -5.30
N GLY A 188 -3.45 -13.23 -5.49
CA GLY A 188 -3.90 -14.43 -6.22
C GLY A 188 -3.38 -15.76 -5.65
N GLY A 189 -3.03 -15.79 -4.36
CA GLY A 189 -2.44 -16.97 -3.70
C GLY A 189 -0.93 -17.14 -3.88
N ARG A 190 -0.26 -16.30 -4.68
CA ARG A 190 1.21 -16.26 -4.82
C ARG A 190 1.80 -15.32 -3.79
N LYS A 191 2.81 -15.79 -3.05
CA LYS A 191 3.58 -14.92 -2.15
C LYS A 191 4.39 -13.91 -2.98
N LEU A 192 4.37 -12.65 -2.55
CA LEU A 192 5.22 -11.60 -3.11
C LEU A 192 6.50 -11.46 -2.30
N ASP A 193 7.61 -11.23 -3.01
CA ASP A 193 8.88 -10.86 -2.39
C ASP A 193 8.96 -9.37 -2.08
N THR A 194 9.90 -8.97 -1.23
CA THR A 194 10.03 -7.59 -0.73
C THR A 194 10.14 -6.56 -1.85
N GLU A 195 10.92 -6.86 -2.89
CA GLU A 195 11.09 -6.00 -4.07
C GLU A 195 9.81 -5.92 -4.90
N GLU A 196 9.09 -7.03 -5.07
CA GLU A 196 7.81 -7.05 -5.78
C GLU A 196 6.75 -6.23 -5.05
N VAL A 197 6.69 -6.33 -3.72
CA VAL A 197 5.79 -5.52 -2.88
C VAL A 197 6.13 -4.04 -3.04
N LEU A 198 7.41 -3.68 -2.96
CA LEU A 198 7.87 -2.30 -3.11
C LEU A 198 7.50 -1.75 -4.49
N ALA A 199 7.83 -2.50 -5.56
CA ALA A 199 7.55 -2.10 -6.93
C ALA A 199 6.05 -1.93 -7.18
N LEU A 200 5.22 -2.81 -6.61
CA LEU A 200 3.77 -2.72 -6.73
C LEU A 200 3.22 -1.49 -6.00
N LEU A 201 3.64 -1.26 -4.75
CA LEU A 201 3.21 -0.08 -3.99
C LEU A 201 3.67 1.23 -4.65
N ALA A 202 4.89 1.27 -5.18
CA ALA A 202 5.42 2.41 -5.91
C ALA A 202 4.62 2.66 -7.21
N ALA A 203 4.29 1.62 -7.98
CA ALA A 203 3.49 1.77 -9.19
C ALA A 203 2.09 2.36 -8.90
N TYR A 204 1.45 1.94 -7.79
CA TYR A 204 0.17 2.52 -7.38
C TYR A 204 0.29 3.96 -6.86
N ARG A 205 1.37 4.30 -6.15
CA ARG A 205 1.69 5.68 -5.77
C ARG A 205 1.84 6.56 -7.02
N ASP A 206 2.61 6.11 -7.99
CA ASP A 206 2.87 6.86 -9.22
C ASP A 206 1.59 7.01 -10.06
N ALA A 207 0.74 5.98 -10.11
CA ALA A 207 -0.59 6.05 -10.72
C ALA A 207 -1.52 7.04 -10.00
N ALA A 208 -1.48 7.10 -8.67
CA ALA A 208 -2.28 8.04 -7.89
C ALA A 208 -1.84 9.50 -8.13
N HIS A 209 -0.53 9.76 -8.16
CA HIS A 209 0.03 11.06 -8.54
C HIS A 209 -0.37 11.45 -9.95
N ALA A 210 -0.27 10.53 -10.91
CA ALA A 210 -0.66 10.77 -12.29
C ALA A 210 -2.16 11.11 -12.42
N GLN A 211 -3.01 10.42 -11.66
CA GLN A 211 -4.45 10.69 -11.64
C GLN A 211 -4.77 12.06 -11.02
N GLN A 212 -4.10 12.44 -9.93
CA GLN A 212 -4.27 13.77 -9.33
C GLN A 212 -3.82 14.89 -10.28
N GLN A 213 -2.70 14.71 -10.98
CA GLN A 213 -2.23 15.65 -11.99
C GLN A 213 -3.22 15.78 -13.14
N LEU A 214 -3.78 14.67 -13.61
CA LEU A 214 -4.79 14.67 -14.66
C LEU A 214 -6.07 15.40 -14.24
N GLU A 215 -6.54 15.20 -13.01
CA GLU A 215 -7.70 15.91 -12.45
C GLU A 215 -7.44 17.42 -12.36
N LEU A 216 -6.24 17.84 -11.92
CA LEU A 216 -5.85 19.24 -11.89
C LEU A 216 -5.79 19.84 -13.31
N LEU A 217 -5.22 19.13 -14.27
CA LEU A 217 -5.15 19.58 -15.66
C LEU A 217 -6.53 19.68 -16.30
N GLN A 218 -7.48 18.82 -15.95
CA GLN A 218 -8.87 18.88 -16.44
C GLN A 218 -9.71 19.96 -15.75
N ALA A 219 -9.43 20.28 -14.48
CA ALA A 219 -10.15 21.32 -13.75
C ALA A 219 -9.72 22.75 -14.16
N HIS A 220 -8.51 22.93 -14.70
CA HIS A 220 -7.92 24.23 -15.02
C HIS A 220 -7.90 24.60 -16.50
N GLY A 221 -8.52 23.83 -17.39
CA GLY A 221 -8.63 24.22 -18.80
C GLY A 221 -9.89 23.69 -19.43
#